data_AF-A0A944XZ11-F1
#
_entry.id   AF-A0A944XZ11-F1
#
_cell.length_a   1.000
_cell.length_b   1.000
_cell.length_c   1.000
_cell.angle_alpha   90.00
_cell.angle_beta   90.00
_cell.angle_gamma   90.00
#
_symmetry.space_group_name_H-M   'P 1'
#
loop_
_entity.id
_entity.type
_entity.pdbx_description
1 polymer ?
#
loop_
_entity_poly.entity_id
_entity_poly.type
_entity_poly.pdbx_seq_one_letter_code
_entity_poly.pdbx_strand_id
1 'polypeptide(L)'
;MGLFDLFRRRQNQDADYRLYGAIVDQARLPAFYSNCGVPDTVNGRFDLIGLHAYLVMRCLKGMANERGTGLSQRLFDIMFTDMDRNLREMGVGDLSVGKKVKAMAKAFYGRVKAYDEGLAGGPEALEDALRRNLFIETEPRDEDVAKMAAYLSQSVAASSSWTIEALEEGRLQFLAPPPMTETNGATQEESA
;
A
#
# COMPACT_ATOMS: atom_id res chain seq x y z
N MET A 1 36.14 -5.07 8.77
CA MET A 1 34.97 -5.30 7.90
C MET A 1 35.39 -6.23 6.78
N GLY A 2 34.88 -7.47 6.77
CA GLY A 2 35.33 -8.53 5.86
C GLY A 2 34.39 -8.76 4.68
N LEU A 3 34.84 -9.56 3.70
CA LEU A 3 34.11 -9.89 2.47
C LEU A 3 32.70 -10.48 2.72
N PHE A 4 32.53 -11.25 3.81
CA PHE A 4 31.25 -11.83 4.22
C PHE A 4 30.20 -10.80 4.66
N ASP A 5 30.64 -9.71 5.29
CA ASP A 5 29.76 -8.62 5.72
C ASP A 5 29.24 -7.84 4.48
N LEU A 6 30.11 -7.69 3.47
CA LEU A 6 29.75 -7.10 2.18
C LEU A 6 28.72 -7.95 1.43
N PHE A 7 28.91 -9.27 1.41
CA PHE A 7 27.99 -10.21 0.75
C PHE A 7 26.63 -10.26 1.45
N ARG A 8 26.61 -10.34 2.79
CA ARG A 8 25.37 -10.28 3.58
C ARG A 8 24.64 -8.95 3.40
N ARG A 9 25.36 -7.82 3.37
CA ARG A 9 24.77 -6.50 3.11
C ARG A 9 24.13 -6.44 1.72
N ARG A 10 24.76 -7.02 0.69
CA ARG A 10 24.19 -7.10 -0.66
C ARG A 10 22.94 -7.99 -0.71
N GLN A 11 22.98 -9.18 -0.09
CA GLN A 11 21.81 -10.05 -0.01
C GLN A 11 20.63 -9.38 0.71
N ASN A 12 20.89 -8.71 1.84
CA ASN A 12 19.87 -7.96 2.56
C ASN A 12 19.27 -6.84 1.70
N GLN A 13 20.12 -6.12 0.95
CA GLN A 13 19.65 -5.09 0.02
C GLN A 13 18.75 -5.69 -1.07
N ASP A 14 19.14 -6.82 -1.66
CA ASP A 14 18.33 -7.52 -2.66
C ASP A 14 16.99 -7.97 -2.09
N ALA A 15 16.96 -8.39 -0.81
CA ALA A 15 15.73 -8.79 -0.13
C ALA A 15 14.82 -7.59 0.23
N ASP A 16 15.38 -6.46 0.67
CA ASP A 16 14.63 -5.23 0.93
C ASP A 16 13.97 -4.73 -0.38
N TYR A 17 14.68 -4.78 -1.52
CA TYR A 17 14.10 -4.45 -2.84
C TYR A 17 13.04 -5.47 -3.29
N ARG A 18 13.20 -6.76 -2.94
CA ARG A 18 12.19 -7.79 -3.22
C ARG A 18 10.90 -7.54 -2.42
N LEU A 19 11.03 -7.18 -1.15
CA LEU A 19 9.88 -6.79 -0.31
C LEU A 19 9.15 -5.59 -0.92
N TYR A 20 9.88 -4.56 -1.34
CA TYR A 20 9.29 -3.40 -2.02
C TYR A 20 8.66 -3.79 -3.36
N GLY A 21 9.32 -4.62 -4.15
CA GLY A 21 8.81 -5.13 -5.42
C GLY A 21 7.46 -5.84 -5.25
N ALA A 22 7.32 -6.69 -4.24
CA ALA A 22 6.05 -7.36 -3.94
C ALA A 22 4.93 -6.39 -3.54
N ILE A 23 5.25 -5.29 -2.84
CA ILE A 23 4.28 -4.20 -2.56
C ILE A 23 3.82 -3.54 -3.86
N VAL A 24 4.77 -3.23 -4.75
CA VAL A 24 4.48 -2.59 -6.05
C VAL A 24 3.67 -3.52 -6.94
N ASP A 25 4.03 -4.80 -7.03
CA ASP A 25 3.34 -5.81 -7.83
C ASP A 25 1.90 -5.98 -7.35
N GLN A 26 1.68 -6.05 -6.03
CA GLN A 26 0.35 -6.09 -5.45
C GLN A 26 -0.45 -4.82 -5.79
N ALA A 27 0.13 -3.64 -5.55
CA ALA A 27 -0.55 -2.37 -5.79
C ALA A 27 -0.95 -2.17 -7.26
N ARG A 28 -0.23 -2.79 -8.21
CA ARG A 28 -0.48 -2.70 -9.66
C ARG A 28 -1.49 -3.72 -10.19
N LEU A 29 -2.05 -4.57 -9.35
CA LEU A 29 -3.06 -5.53 -9.80
C LEU A 29 -4.27 -4.79 -10.42
N PRO A 30 -4.64 -5.08 -11.70
CA PRO A 30 -5.68 -4.35 -12.43
C PRO A 30 -7.02 -4.27 -11.69
N ALA A 31 -7.34 -5.29 -10.90
CA ALA A 31 -8.57 -5.40 -10.14
C ALA A 31 -8.80 -4.24 -9.16
N PHE A 32 -7.76 -3.62 -8.58
CA PHE A 32 -7.94 -2.45 -7.73
C PHE A 32 -8.53 -1.25 -8.48
N TYR A 33 -8.16 -1.11 -9.75
CA TYR A 33 -8.63 -0.01 -10.60
C TYR A 33 -9.99 -0.33 -11.23
N SER A 34 -10.16 -1.55 -11.75
CA SER A 34 -11.39 -1.95 -12.44
C SER A 34 -12.53 -2.33 -11.50
N ASN A 35 -12.24 -3.01 -10.39
CA ASN A 35 -13.27 -3.60 -9.52
C ASN A 35 -13.53 -2.78 -8.26
N CYS A 36 -12.54 -1.99 -7.83
CA CYS A 36 -12.58 -1.21 -6.60
C CYS A 36 -12.52 0.30 -6.84
N GLY A 37 -12.62 0.74 -8.10
CA GLY A 37 -12.79 2.16 -8.45
C GLY A 37 -11.61 3.07 -8.12
N VAL A 38 -10.43 2.54 -7.77
CA VAL A 38 -9.26 3.38 -7.51
C VAL A 38 -8.83 4.04 -8.82
N PRO A 39 -8.57 5.36 -8.86
CA PRO A 39 -8.14 6.02 -10.09
C PRO A 39 -6.87 5.40 -10.66
N ASP A 40 -6.87 5.02 -11.95
CA ASP A 40 -5.66 4.60 -12.66
C ASP A 40 -4.84 5.82 -13.12
N THR A 41 -4.46 6.65 -12.14
CA THR A 41 -3.60 7.81 -12.30
C THR A 41 -2.27 7.57 -11.62
N VAL A 42 -1.29 8.43 -11.86
CA VAL A 42 0.01 8.37 -11.17
C VAL A 42 -0.19 8.48 -9.65
N ASN A 43 -1.05 9.40 -9.20
CA ASN A 43 -1.35 9.56 -7.78
C ASN A 43 -2.13 8.37 -7.22
N GLY A 44 -3.13 7.85 -7.94
CA GLY A 44 -3.87 6.66 -7.51
C GLY A 44 -2.99 5.40 -7.38
N ARG A 45 -2.04 5.21 -8.32
CA ARG A 45 -1.01 4.17 -8.22
C ARG A 45 -0.11 4.37 -7.00
N PHE A 46 0.33 5.60 -6.73
CA PHE A 46 1.11 5.91 -5.53
C PHE A 46 0.31 5.68 -4.25
N ASP A 47 -0.98 5.98 -4.23
CA ASP A 47 -1.83 5.79 -3.07
C ASP A 47 -2.04 4.30 -2.78
N LEU A 48 -2.17 3.45 -3.79
CA LEU A 48 -2.18 1.99 -3.62
C LEU A 48 -0.83 1.44 -3.13
N ILE A 49 0.29 1.90 -3.68
CA ILE A 49 1.62 1.53 -3.18
C ILE A 49 1.75 1.95 -1.71
N GLY A 50 1.33 3.17 -1.38
CA GLY A 50 1.32 3.70 -0.03
C GLY A 50 0.44 2.89 0.93
N LEU A 51 -0.76 2.48 0.51
CA LEU A 51 -1.66 1.66 1.31
C LEU A 51 -1.04 0.29 1.66
N HIS A 52 -0.41 -0.36 0.68
CA HIS A 52 0.26 -1.66 0.91
C HIS A 52 1.56 -1.52 1.69
N ALA A 53 2.34 -0.45 1.46
CA ALA A 53 3.50 -0.13 2.27
C ALA A 53 3.11 0.16 3.73
N TYR A 54 2.02 0.90 3.95
CA TYR A 54 1.44 1.13 5.27
C TYR A 54 1.12 -0.17 5.98
N LEU A 55 0.47 -1.13 5.31
CA LEU A 55 0.15 -2.44 5.87
C LEU A 55 1.40 -3.17 6.37
N VAL A 56 2.45 -3.23 5.54
CA VAL A 56 3.72 -3.88 5.91
C VAL A 56 4.40 -3.15 7.07
N MET A 57 4.50 -1.82 7.02
CA MET A 57 5.13 -1.03 8.09
C MET A 57 4.34 -1.11 9.41
N ARG A 58 3.01 -1.16 9.34
CA ARG A 58 2.14 -1.37 10.51
C ARG A 58 2.40 -2.72 11.17
N CYS A 59 2.49 -3.80 10.36
CA CYS A 59 2.84 -5.13 10.85
C CYS A 59 4.22 -5.13 11.53
N LEU A 60 5.24 -4.57 10.86
CA LEU A 60 6.61 -4.47 11.40
C LEU A 60 6.68 -3.68 12.72
N LYS A 61 5.93 -2.57 12.82
CA LYS A 61 5.80 -1.78 14.05
C LYS A 61 5.14 -2.59 15.18
N GLY A 62 4.12 -3.38 14.86
CA GLY A 62 3.42 -4.25 15.80
C GLY A 62 4.29 -5.37 16.39
N MET A 63 5.35 -5.80 15.69
CA MET A 63 6.30 -6.79 16.20
C MET A 63 7.21 -6.27 17.33
N ALA A 64 7.24 -4.96 17.55
CA ALA A 64 7.93 -4.29 18.68
C ALA A 64 9.40 -4.71 18.90
N ASN A 65 10.17 -4.87 17.81
CA ASN A 65 11.59 -5.21 17.87
C ASN A 65 12.43 -4.33 16.92
N GLU A 66 13.75 -4.30 17.17
CA GLU A 66 14.69 -3.47 16.42
C GLU A 66 14.80 -3.88 14.95
N ARG A 67 14.67 -5.18 14.64
CA ARG A 67 14.68 -5.70 13.26
C ARG A 67 13.53 -5.13 12.44
N GLY A 68 12.32 -5.14 13.01
CA GLY A 68 11.12 -4.58 12.39
C GLY A 68 11.23 -3.08 12.15
N THR A 69 11.71 -2.33 13.16
CA THR A 69 11.98 -0.90 13.02
C THR A 69 12.99 -0.62 11.90
N GLY A 70 14.10 -1.37 11.89
CA GLY A 70 15.14 -1.24 10.87
C GLY A 70 14.66 -1.56 9.46
N LEU A 71 13.88 -2.63 9.29
CA LEU A 71 13.30 -3.01 8.01
C LEU A 71 12.26 -1.98 7.53
N SER A 72 11.42 -1.47 8.43
CA SER A 72 10.44 -0.42 8.10
C SER A 72 11.12 0.86 7.60
N GLN A 73 12.25 1.25 8.19
CA GLN A 73 13.02 2.41 7.74
C GLN A 73 13.62 2.19 6.35
N ARG A 74 14.26 1.03 6.11
CA ARG A 74 14.83 0.71 4.80
C ARG A 74 13.76 0.64 3.71
N LEU A 75 12.60 0.08 4.01
CA LEU A 75 11.45 0.04 3.10
C LEU A 75 10.96 1.44 2.76
N PHE A 76 10.88 2.33 3.75
CA PHE A 76 10.53 3.73 3.55
C PHE A 76 11.55 4.43 2.63
N ASP A 77 12.84 4.27 2.90
CA ASP A 77 13.91 4.88 2.11
C ASP A 77 13.89 4.40 0.64
N ILE A 78 13.67 3.11 0.41
CA ILE A 78 13.51 2.52 -0.93
C ILE A 78 12.30 3.13 -1.64
N MET A 79 11.14 3.18 -0.99
CA MET A 79 9.91 3.72 -1.56
C MET A 79 10.06 5.18 -2.00
N PHE A 80 10.70 6.02 -1.18
CA PHE A 80 10.90 7.43 -1.52
C PHE A 80 12.00 7.65 -2.58
N THR A 81 13.01 6.78 -2.61
CA THR A 81 14.03 6.77 -3.67
C THR A 81 13.42 6.41 -5.02
N ASP A 82 12.56 5.38 -5.06
CA ASP A 82 11.85 4.98 -6.27
C ASP A 82 10.92 6.10 -6.78
N MET A 83 10.22 6.76 -5.87
CA MET A 83 9.35 7.88 -6.21
C MET A 83 10.13 9.10 -6.75
N ASP A 84 11.27 9.49 -6.15
CA ASP A 84 12.13 10.55 -6.69
C ASP A 84 12.56 10.23 -8.13
N ARG A 85 12.98 8.98 -8.36
CA ARG A 85 13.37 8.49 -9.68
C ARG A 85 12.22 8.56 -10.68
N ASN A 86 11.05 8.02 -10.34
CA ASN A 86 9.87 8.03 -11.22
C ASN A 86 9.46 9.46 -11.60
N LEU A 87 9.51 10.42 -10.66
CA LEU A 87 9.20 11.82 -10.97
C LEU A 87 10.18 12.42 -11.96
N ARG A 88 11.48 12.15 -11.83
CA ARG A 88 12.50 12.63 -12.78
C ARG A 88 12.31 12.01 -14.16
N GLU A 89 12.02 10.71 -14.21
CA GLU A 89 11.72 10.00 -15.46
C GLU A 89 10.46 10.56 -16.15
N MET A 90 9.49 11.06 -15.38
CA MET A 90 8.32 11.80 -15.88
C MET A 90 8.61 13.27 -16.25
N GLY A 91 9.87 13.70 -16.24
CA GLY A 91 10.28 15.06 -16.63
C GLY A 91 10.07 16.14 -15.57
N VAL A 92 9.84 15.76 -14.30
CA VAL A 92 9.85 16.75 -13.20
C VAL A 92 11.27 17.29 -13.02
N GLY A 93 11.43 18.59 -13.25
CA GLY A 93 12.75 19.23 -13.18
C GLY A 93 13.40 19.15 -11.80
N ASP A 94 14.74 19.03 -11.79
CA ASP A 94 15.58 18.81 -10.61
C ASP A 94 15.37 19.85 -9.49
N LEU A 95 15.01 21.08 -9.83
CA LEU A 95 14.74 22.15 -8.86
C LEU A 95 13.42 21.95 -8.08
N SER A 96 12.50 21.14 -8.63
CA SER A 96 11.15 20.96 -8.09
C SER A 96 10.90 19.55 -7.53
N VAL A 97 11.67 18.56 -7.96
CA VAL A 97 11.47 17.15 -7.57
C VAL A 97 11.54 16.94 -6.06
N GLY A 98 12.55 17.51 -5.38
CA GLY A 98 12.67 17.37 -3.92
C GLY A 98 11.48 17.95 -3.15
N LYS A 99 10.88 19.04 -3.65
CA LYS A 99 9.66 19.61 -3.06
C LYS A 99 8.47 18.67 -3.24
N LYS A 100 8.32 18.05 -4.41
CA LYS A 100 7.26 17.07 -4.69
C LYS A 100 7.42 15.81 -3.85
N VAL A 101 8.64 15.26 -3.75
CA VAL A 101 8.96 14.09 -2.92
C VAL A 101 8.61 14.37 -1.45
N LYS A 102 8.99 15.54 -0.93
CA LYS A 102 8.64 15.95 0.44
C LYS A 102 7.13 16.11 0.65
N ALA A 103 6.40 16.63 -0.33
CA ALA A 103 4.95 16.75 -0.26
C ALA A 103 4.28 15.37 -0.22
N MET A 104 4.73 14.44 -1.05
CA MET A 104 4.25 13.06 -1.04
C MET A 104 4.60 12.32 0.26
N ALA A 105 5.78 12.58 0.85
CA ALA A 105 6.14 12.06 2.17
C ALA A 105 5.18 12.53 3.26
N LYS A 106 4.87 13.83 3.28
CA LYS A 106 3.89 14.40 4.20
C LYS A 106 2.51 13.78 4.00
N ALA A 107 2.09 13.61 2.75
CA ALA A 107 0.81 13.00 2.42
C ALA A 107 0.75 11.54 2.90
N PHE A 108 1.81 10.75 2.66
CA PHE A 108 1.93 9.37 3.14
C PHE A 108 1.78 9.27 4.67
N TYR A 109 2.49 10.07 5.46
CA TYR A 109 2.33 10.05 6.92
C TYR A 109 0.92 10.51 7.36
N GLY A 110 0.30 11.44 6.63
CA GLY A 110 -1.11 11.79 6.83
C GLY A 110 -2.03 10.58 6.64
N ARG A 111 -1.80 9.79 5.58
CA ARG A 111 -2.55 8.55 5.30
C ARG A 111 -2.32 7.50 6.37
N VAL A 112 -1.08 7.28 6.82
CA VAL A 112 -0.76 6.35 7.92
C VAL A 112 -1.61 6.67 9.15
N LYS A 113 -1.66 7.96 9.55
CA LYS A 113 -2.47 8.39 10.69
C LYS A 113 -3.97 8.18 10.44
N ALA A 114 -4.47 8.57 9.27
CA ALA A 114 -5.88 8.44 8.93
C ALA A 114 -6.34 6.97 8.90
N TYR A 115 -5.51 6.06 8.40
CA TYR A 115 -5.81 4.63 8.37
C TYR A 115 -5.74 3.99 9.75
N ASP A 116 -4.77 4.38 10.59
CA ASP A 116 -4.70 3.93 11.99
C ASP A 116 -5.96 4.36 12.77
N GLU A 117 -6.39 5.61 12.62
CA GLU A 117 -7.61 6.15 13.24
C GLU A 117 -8.87 5.46 12.68
N GLY A 118 -8.95 5.27 11.36
CA GLY A 118 -10.06 4.58 10.72
C GLY A 118 -10.21 3.13 11.18
N LEU A 119 -9.11 2.37 11.23
CA LEU A 119 -9.12 0.99 11.72
C LEU A 119 -9.54 0.89 13.19
N ALA A 120 -9.19 1.87 14.01
CA ALA A 120 -9.60 1.93 15.41
C ALA A 120 -11.07 2.37 15.58
N GLY A 121 -11.60 3.17 14.66
CA GLY A 121 -12.95 3.73 14.68
C GLY A 121 -14.04 2.82 14.10
N GLY A 122 -13.67 1.71 13.46
CA GLY A 122 -14.61 0.77 12.84
C GLY A 122 -14.88 1.05 11.35
N PRO A 123 -15.80 0.29 10.72
CA PRO A 123 -15.98 0.29 9.27
C PRO A 123 -16.24 1.69 8.67
N GLU A 124 -17.21 2.43 9.22
CA GLU A 124 -17.57 3.77 8.72
C GLU A 124 -16.40 4.76 8.81
N ALA A 125 -15.67 4.76 9.93
CA ALA A 125 -14.50 5.63 10.11
C ALA A 125 -13.36 5.29 9.13
N LEU A 126 -13.19 4.01 8.82
CA LEU A 126 -12.21 3.56 7.83
C LEU A 126 -12.63 3.92 6.40
N GLU A 127 -13.91 3.80 6.07
CA GLU A 127 -14.46 4.24 4.79
C GLU A 127 -14.23 5.74 4.59
N ASP A 128 -14.51 6.56 5.60
CA ASP A 128 -14.23 8.01 5.58
C ASP A 128 -12.74 8.33 5.43
N ALA A 129 -11.88 7.54 6.06
CA ALA A 129 -10.43 7.67 5.89
C ALA A 129 -10.04 7.34 4.45
N LEU A 130 -10.58 6.28 3.85
CA LEU A 130 -10.26 5.88 2.49
C LEU A 130 -10.79 6.87 1.44
N ARG A 131 -12.01 7.39 1.59
CA ARG A 131 -12.56 8.43 0.69
C ARG A 131 -11.64 9.64 0.60
N ARG A 132 -11.20 10.15 1.75
CA ARG A 132 -10.36 11.36 1.84
C ARG A 132 -8.91 11.15 1.38
N ASN A 133 -8.46 9.91 1.21
CA ASN A 133 -7.04 9.62 1.02
C ASN A 133 -6.72 8.76 -0.21
N LEU A 134 -7.45 7.65 -0.44
CA LEU A 134 -7.27 6.75 -1.58
C LEU A 134 -8.08 7.21 -2.79
N PHE A 135 -9.27 7.76 -2.54
CA PHE A 135 -10.18 8.22 -3.59
C PHE A 135 -10.21 9.75 -3.73
N ILE A 136 -9.17 10.45 -3.27
CA ILE A 136 -9.14 11.92 -3.23
C ILE A 136 -9.38 12.60 -4.60
N GLU A 137 -9.08 11.90 -5.70
CA GLU A 137 -9.21 12.43 -7.07
C GLU A 137 -10.54 12.09 -7.75
N THR A 138 -11.42 11.32 -7.09
CA THR A 138 -12.68 10.83 -7.67
C THR A 138 -13.83 10.89 -6.68
N GLU A 139 -15.04 10.76 -7.18
CA GLU A 139 -16.21 10.45 -6.35
C GLU A 139 -16.43 8.93 -6.42
N PRO A 140 -15.97 8.14 -5.43
CA PRO A 140 -16.09 6.69 -5.48
C PRO A 140 -17.53 6.26 -5.17
N ARG A 141 -17.95 5.12 -5.71
CA ARG A 141 -19.20 4.48 -5.27
C ARG A 141 -19.01 3.98 -3.84
N ASP A 142 -20.06 4.04 -3.04
CA ASP A 142 -20.01 3.58 -1.64
C ASP A 142 -19.54 2.13 -1.52
N GLU A 143 -19.98 1.29 -2.45
CA GLU A 143 -19.57 -0.10 -2.54
C GLU A 143 -18.06 -0.30 -2.75
N ASP A 144 -17.43 0.56 -3.56
CA ASP A 144 -15.98 0.49 -3.83
C ASP A 144 -15.17 0.86 -2.58
N VAL A 145 -15.64 1.87 -1.84
CA VAL A 145 -15.03 2.28 -0.57
C VAL A 145 -15.18 1.17 0.47
N ALA A 146 -16.39 0.60 0.60
CA ALA A 146 -16.66 -0.50 1.52
C ALA A 146 -15.79 -1.74 1.21
N LYS A 147 -15.60 -2.08 -0.08
CA LYS A 147 -14.67 -3.14 -0.51
C LYS A 147 -13.25 -2.87 -0.06
N MET A 148 -12.75 -1.65 -0.25
CA MET A 148 -11.40 -1.28 0.16
C MET A 148 -11.23 -1.23 1.68
N ALA A 149 -12.25 -0.81 2.42
CA ALA A 149 -12.26 -0.83 3.89
C ALA A 149 -12.23 -2.26 4.43
N ALA A 150 -13.05 -3.15 3.85
CA ALA A 150 -13.06 -4.56 4.17
C ALA A 150 -11.73 -5.23 3.81
N TYR A 151 -11.19 -4.94 2.63
CA TYR A 151 -9.88 -5.44 2.18
C TYR A 151 -8.76 -5.03 3.13
N LEU A 152 -8.67 -3.74 3.49
CA LEU A 152 -7.64 -3.25 4.38
C LEU A 152 -7.76 -3.88 5.78
N SER A 153 -8.96 -3.96 6.34
CA SER A 153 -9.21 -4.59 7.64
C SER A 153 -8.82 -6.08 7.65
N GLN A 154 -9.24 -6.82 6.62
CA GLN A 154 -8.89 -8.24 6.47
C GLN A 154 -7.40 -8.43 6.25
N SER A 155 -6.76 -7.54 5.48
CA SER A 155 -5.32 -7.61 5.23
C SER A 155 -4.52 -7.33 6.50
N VAL A 156 -4.97 -6.39 7.34
CA VAL A 156 -4.38 -6.15 8.66
C VAL A 156 -4.49 -7.40 9.53
N ALA A 157 -5.65 -8.06 9.58
CA ALA A 157 -5.81 -9.32 10.31
C ALA A 157 -4.91 -10.45 9.75
N ALA A 158 -4.85 -10.59 8.42
CA ALA A 158 -4.00 -11.59 7.77
C ALA A 158 -2.50 -11.35 8.00
N SER A 159 -2.09 -10.08 8.14
CA SER A 159 -0.70 -9.70 8.39
C SER A 159 -0.15 -10.22 9.72
N SER A 160 -1.01 -10.61 10.67
CA SER A 160 -0.59 -11.26 11.92
C SER A 160 0.08 -12.63 11.71
N SER A 161 -0.09 -13.24 10.54
CA SER A 161 0.60 -14.48 10.17
C SER A 161 2.02 -14.27 9.61
N TRP A 162 2.40 -13.03 9.28
CA TRP A 162 3.71 -12.74 8.73
C TRP A 162 4.78 -12.77 9.82
N THR A 163 5.94 -13.34 9.50
CA THR A 163 7.10 -13.37 10.40
C THR A 163 8.16 -12.38 9.96
N ILE A 164 8.96 -11.87 10.90
CA ILE A 164 10.06 -10.96 10.58
C ILE A 164 11.09 -11.63 9.65
N GLU A 165 11.33 -12.94 9.81
CA GLU A 165 12.21 -13.71 8.93
C GLU A 165 11.71 -13.73 7.49
N ALA A 166 10.41 -13.97 7.27
CA ALA A 166 9.85 -13.98 5.93
C ALA A 166 9.89 -12.58 5.29
N LEU A 167 9.58 -11.54 6.06
CA LEU A 167 9.62 -10.16 5.58
C LEU A 167 11.05 -9.69 5.25
N GLU A 168 12.05 -10.04 6.07
CA GLU A 168 13.46 -9.75 5.79
C GLU A 168 14.00 -10.48 4.55
N GLU A 169 13.40 -11.61 4.17
CA GLU A 169 13.72 -12.32 2.93
C GLU A 169 12.90 -11.82 1.72
N GLY A 170 12.02 -10.84 1.92
CA GLY A 170 11.10 -10.33 0.90
C GLY A 170 10.03 -11.35 0.49
N ARG A 171 9.68 -12.28 1.40
CA ARG A 171 8.63 -13.27 1.22
C ARG A 171 7.38 -12.83 1.98
N LEU A 172 6.39 -12.36 1.24
CA LEU A 172 5.06 -12.05 1.76
C LEU A 172 4.01 -12.38 0.71
N GLN A 173 2.79 -12.64 1.18
CA GLN A 173 1.63 -12.84 0.34
C GLN A 173 0.51 -11.94 0.85
N PHE A 174 0.06 -11.04 -0.03
CA PHE A 174 -1.12 -10.22 0.22
C PHE A 174 -2.39 -11.00 -0.07
N LEU A 175 -3.51 -10.53 0.50
CA LEU A 175 -4.81 -10.97 0.05
C LEU A 175 -5.04 -10.52 -1.40
N ALA A 176 -5.81 -11.30 -2.16
CA ALA A 176 -6.21 -10.88 -3.49
C ALA A 176 -7.08 -9.61 -3.42
N PRO A 177 -7.04 -8.74 -4.44
CA PRO A 177 -7.96 -7.61 -4.53
C PRO A 177 -9.41 -8.07 -4.47
N PRO A 178 -10.34 -7.26 -3.93
CA PRO A 178 -11.76 -7.58 -3.93
C PRO A 178 -12.27 -7.93 -5.34
N PRO A 179 -13.09 -8.99 -5.47
CA PRO A 179 -13.70 -9.32 -6.76
C PRO A 179 -14.70 -8.24 -7.19
N MET A 180 -15.07 -8.25 -8.48
CA MET A 180 -16.25 -7.50 -8.91
C MET A 180 -17.47 -8.05 -8.18
N THR A 181 -18.32 -7.18 -7.65
CA THR A 181 -19.64 -7.60 -7.21
C THR A 181 -20.47 -7.77 -8.46
N GLU A 182 -20.97 -8.98 -8.70
CA GLU A 182 -22.02 -9.15 -9.67
C GLU A 182 -23.22 -8.35 -9.17
N THR A 183 -23.54 -7.25 -9.86
CA THR A 183 -24.82 -6.60 -9.66
C THR A 183 -25.84 -7.66 -10.07
N ASN A 184 -26.49 -8.31 -9.09
CA ASN A 184 -27.67 -9.12 -9.35
C ASN A 184 -28.72 -8.17 -9.92
N GLY A 185 -28.69 -7.99 -11.24
CA GLY A 185 -29.81 -7.55 -12.02
C GLY A 185 -30.88 -8.61 -11.82
N ALA A 186 -31.75 -8.39 -10.83
CA ALA A 186 -32.98 -9.12 -10.68
C ALA A 186 -33.80 -8.88 -11.95
N THR A 187 -33.53 -9.71 -12.95
CA THR A 187 -34.47 -9.99 -14.02
C THR A 187 -35.54 -10.84 -13.36
N GLN A 188 -36.56 -10.19 -12.77
CA GLN A 188 -37.86 -10.82 -12.64
C GLN A 188 -38.55 -10.68 -13.99
N GLU A 189 -38.13 -11.53 -14.93
CA GLU A 189 -39.07 -12.12 -15.88
C GLU A 189 -39.79 -13.28 -15.18
N GLU A 190 -41.02 -13.56 -15.65
CA GLU A 190 -41.98 -14.59 -15.20
C GLU A 190 -42.78 -14.22 -13.93
N SER A 191 -44.12 -14.20 -13.92
CA SER A 191 -45.14 -14.86 -14.74
C SER A 191 -46.46 -14.06 -14.65
N ALA A 192 -47.12 -13.82 -15.79
CA ALA A 192 -48.37 -14.49 -16.22
C ALA A 192 -49.65 -13.89 -15.63
#